data_AF-A0A8J4QK59-F1
#
_entry.id   AF-A0A8J4QK59-F1
#
_cell.length_a   1.000
_cell.length_b   1.000
_cell.length_c   1.000
_cell.angle_alpha   90.00
_cell.angle_beta   90.00
_cell.angle_gamma   90.00
#
_symmetry.space_group_name_H-M   'P 1'
#
loop_
_entity.id
_entity.type
_entity.pdbx_description
1 polymer ?
#
loop_
_entity_poly.entity_id
_entity_poly.type
_entity_poly.pdbx_seq_one_letter_code
_entity_poly.pdbx_strand_id
1 'polypeptide(L)'
;MDSTSSKPSFLRNILVRLLLFGLFIIAVRFTYVVTITGESCTVGDFCFFSLPESFNFVITTSTGPEASSAISVKPSDGGVRDLYTSKDWIKAVHFYSSIFQDLIAHGYLSPDSKSLTVETRTGQEVYALRQIGVEDSIGIFKKASGSLVIKAPQNQIPFDNNTFDFVFIGEGRLDNASRPLDLSSEIERTVKPGGYVVAHIVPTKDTYSFNSFLELFNSCKLIKSHQIEGFDSKSSMPFIHEVVLRKEVENVVKFKKTSGNSVNKCFVPGHKLELVKKAEPLISTEPMKPWITLKKNIQNIKYLTSMADIRFKNRYVYVDVGARSYGSSIGSWFKKQYPKQNKTFDVYAIEADKAFHEEYRLKKKKVTLLPYAAWVRNESLMFEINRDPGKEVEEDDKAKRGMGRIQPAKNLHGGGGSKREVNEIQGFDFAEWLKSTVTERDFVVMKMDVEGTEFDLIPRLFDTGAICLIDEIFLECHYNRWQRCCPGERSAKYEKSYGQCLDLFRSLRESGVLVHQWWEYVGCLTIENGHSACYPYICT
;
A
#
# COMPACT_ATOMS: atom_id res chain seq x y z
N MET A 1 14.11 76.10 40.53
CA MET A 1 15.54 75.80 40.32
C MET A 1 15.63 74.29 40.25
N ASP A 2 15.90 73.61 39.15
CA ASP A 2 16.39 74.03 37.85
C ASP A 2 15.84 73.14 36.72
N SER A 3 15.65 73.77 35.57
CA SER A 3 15.37 73.15 34.28
C SER A 3 16.60 72.43 33.74
N THR A 4 16.47 71.19 33.28
CA THR A 4 17.42 70.60 32.32
C THR A 4 16.73 70.32 30.99
N SER A 5 17.18 71.11 30.02
CA SER A 5 16.77 71.14 28.62
C SER A 5 17.21 69.90 27.86
N SER A 6 16.30 69.46 26.99
CA SER A 6 16.47 68.46 25.92
C SER A 6 17.66 68.74 24.99
N LYS A 7 18.35 67.69 24.54
CA LYS A 7 19.07 67.69 23.25
C LYS A 7 18.29 66.86 22.21
N PRO A 8 17.49 67.46 21.31
CA PRO A 8 16.73 66.72 20.30
C PRO A 8 17.41 66.63 18.92
N SER A 9 18.73 66.86 18.80
CA SER A 9 19.38 67.02 17.49
C SER A 9 20.22 65.84 16.98
N PHE A 10 20.69 64.94 17.86
CA PHE A 10 21.65 63.90 17.44
C PHE A 10 20.98 62.68 16.80
N LEU A 11 19.96 62.13 17.44
CA LEU A 11 19.23 60.96 16.92
C LEU A 11 18.45 61.27 15.63
N ARG A 12 17.89 62.49 15.53
CA ARG A 12 17.20 62.94 14.31
C ARG A 12 18.15 63.03 13.12
N ASN A 13 19.37 63.53 13.33
CA ASN A 13 20.37 63.61 12.27
C ASN A 13 20.87 62.23 11.82
N ILE A 14 20.96 61.24 12.72
CA ILE A 14 21.31 59.86 12.35
C ILE A 14 20.19 59.19 11.55
N LEU A 15 18.94 59.35 11.98
CA LEU A 15 17.76 58.83 11.26
C LEU A 15 17.63 59.45 9.86
N VAL A 16 17.85 60.75 9.73
CA VAL A 16 17.84 61.43 8.42
C VAL A 16 18.97 60.91 7.53
N ARG A 17 20.18 60.69 8.06
CA ARG A 17 21.29 60.11 7.29
C ARG A 17 21.02 58.68 6.84
N LEU A 18 20.39 57.85 7.68
CA LEU A 18 19.99 56.49 7.32
C LEU A 18 18.90 56.48 6.24
N LEU A 19 17.92 57.38 6.33
CA LEU A 19 16.88 57.54 5.29
C LEU A 19 17.47 58.02 3.96
N LEU A 20 18.38 58.99 3.99
CA LEU A 20 19.08 59.46 2.79
C LEU A 20 19.96 58.37 2.18
N PHE A 21 20.60 57.55 2.99
CA PHE A 21 21.38 56.40 2.52
C PHE A 21 20.50 55.32 1.88
N GLY A 22 19.32 55.05 2.47
CA GLY A 22 18.32 54.16 1.87
C GLY A 22 17.81 54.66 0.53
N LEU A 23 17.48 55.95 0.43
CA LEU A 23 17.09 56.59 -0.83
C LEU A 23 18.21 56.54 -1.88
N PHE A 24 19.46 56.71 -1.46
CA PHE A 24 20.62 56.58 -2.35
C PHE A 24 20.75 55.15 -2.91
N ILE A 25 20.58 54.12 -2.08
CA ILE A 25 20.61 52.71 -2.55
C ILE A 25 19.46 52.45 -3.55
N ILE A 26 18.26 52.97 -3.31
CA ILE A 26 17.12 52.83 -4.23
C ILE A 26 17.42 53.56 -5.55
N ALA A 27 17.97 54.78 -5.50
CA ALA A 27 18.34 55.54 -6.69
C ALA A 27 19.45 54.85 -7.50
N VAL A 28 20.45 54.26 -6.84
CA VAL A 28 21.52 53.47 -7.49
C VAL A 28 20.98 52.18 -8.09
N ARG A 29 20.06 51.47 -7.41
CA ARG A 29 19.37 50.30 -7.97
C ARG A 29 18.50 50.67 -9.17
N PHE A 30 17.77 51.78 -9.08
CA PHE A 30 16.92 52.27 -10.17
C PHE A 30 17.76 52.68 -11.39
N THR A 31 18.84 53.45 -11.18
CA THR A 31 19.77 53.81 -12.26
C THR A 31 20.49 52.59 -12.82
N TYR A 32 20.91 51.61 -12.01
CA TYR A 32 21.49 50.36 -12.48
C TYR A 32 20.52 49.53 -13.34
N VAL A 33 19.25 49.44 -12.95
CA VAL A 33 18.22 48.78 -13.76
C VAL A 33 18.01 49.56 -15.05
N VAL A 34 17.79 50.87 -15.00
CA VAL A 34 17.56 51.70 -16.19
C VAL A 34 18.76 51.71 -17.16
N THR A 35 20.01 51.63 -16.67
CA THR A 35 21.21 51.64 -17.53
C THR A 35 21.57 50.26 -18.10
N ILE A 36 21.26 49.16 -17.40
CA ILE A 36 21.56 47.80 -17.87
C ILE A 36 20.40 47.22 -18.69
N THR A 37 19.14 47.58 -18.38
CA THR A 37 17.95 47.11 -19.11
C THR A 37 17.39 48.19 -20.04
N GLY A 38 18.24 49.11 -20.50
CA GLY A 38 17.82 50.25 -21.31
C GLY A 38 17.29 49.82 -22.67
N GLU A 39 15.97 49.60 -22.75
CA GLU A 39 15.16 50.08 -23.86
C GLU A 39 13.79 50.55 -23.35
N SER A 40 13.39 51.69 -23.87
CA SER A 40 12.38 52.62 -23.39
C SER A 40 10.94 52.10 -23.42
N CYS A 41 10.18 52.33 -22.34
CA CYS A 41 8.72 52.37 -22.38
C CYS A 41 8.25 53.63 -21.62
N THR A 42 8.07 54.72 -22.35
CA THR A 42 7.30 55.87 -21.89
C THR A 42 5.83 55.47 -21.80
N VAL A 43 5.20 55.86 -20.71
CA VAL A 43 3.78 55.63 -20.40
C VAL A 43 2.87 56.09 -21.54
N GLY A 44 1.97 55.21 -21.97
CA GLY A 44 0.80 55.51 -22.82
C GLY A 44 0.70 54.66 -24.08
N ASP A 45 -0.25 53.71 -24.07
CA ASP A 45 -0.87 53.00 -25.20
C ASP A 45 0.00 52.52 -26.40
N PHE A 46 0.07 51.18 -26.50
CA PHE A 46 0.29 50.33 -27.69
C PHE A 46 1.49 50.61 -28.64
N CYS A 47 2.33 49.58 -28.84
CA CYS A 47 2.84 49.20 -30.18
C CYS A 47 3.24 47.72 -30.23
N PHE A 48 2.63 47.02 -31.18
CA PHE A 48 2.77 45.61 -31.60
C PHE A 48 3.89 45.43 -32.63
N PHE A 49 4.46 44.23 -32.73
CA PHE A 49 4.93 43.52 -33.96
C PHE A 49 5.17 42.05 -33.56
N SER A 50 4.84 40.96 -34.26
CA SER A 50 4.08 40.69 -35.50
C SER A 50 3.73 39.20 -35.43
N LEU A 51 2.46 38.81 -35.62
CA LEU A 51 2.10 37.42 -35.93
C LEU A 51 2.00 37.28 -37.46
N PRO A 52 2.43 36.16 -38.06
CA PRO A 52 2.18 35.93 -39.47
C PRO A 52 0.69 35.70 -39.72
N GLU A 53 0.18 36.37 -40.75
CA GLU A 53 -1.17 36.20 -41.26
C GLU A 53 -1.36 34.81 -41.89
N SER A 54 -2.34 34.07 -41.38
CA SER A 54 -3.44 33.55 -42.18
C SER A 54 -4.40 32.81 -41.26
N PHE A 55 -5.66 33.25 -41.20
CA PHE A 55 -6.89 32.45 -41.13
C PHE A 55 -8.06 33.40 -40.90
N ASN A 56 -8.69 33.83 -42.00
CA ASN A 56 -9.93 34.59 -42.01
C ASN A 56 -11.10 33.67 -41.62
N PHE A 57 -11.89 34.07 -40.62
CA PHE A 57 -13.26 33.58 -40.45
C PHE A 57 -14.22 34.73 -40.75
N VAL A 58 -14.86 34.68 -41.92
CA VAL A 58 -15.92 35.60 -42.33
C VAL A 58 -17.23 35.14 -41.68
N ILE A 59 -17.84 35.98 -40.85
CA ILE A 59 -19.28 35.89 -40.58
C ILE A 59 -19.88 37.23 -41.00
N THR A 60 -20.63 37.16 -42.10
CA THR A 60 -21.44 38.23 -42.67
C THR A 60 -22.53 38.66 -41.68
N THR A 61 -22.62 39.96 -41.45
CA THR A 61 -23.75 40.63 -40.81
C THR A 61 -24.92 40.75 -41.78
N SER A 62 -26.13 40.42 -41.32
CA SER A 62 -27.38 40.89 -41.94
C SER A 62 -28.30 41.46 -40.86
N THR A 63 -28.85 42.61 -41.21
CA THR A 63 -29.60 43.63 -40.47
C THR A 63 -31.00 43.24 -39.99
N GLY A 64 -31.45 43.84 -38.88
CA GLY A 64 -32.86 44.00 -38.50
C GLY A 64 -33.05 44.42 -37.04
N PRO A 65 -33.70 45.56 -36.71
CA PRO A 65 -33.83 46.07 -35.36
C PRO A 65 -35.15 45.64 -34.72
N GLU A 66 -35.13 45.09 -33.50
CA GLU A 66 -36.25 45.25 -32.55
C GLU A 66 -35.81 44.85 -31.13
N ALA A 67 -36.26 45.67 -30.18
CA ALA A 67 -35.86 45.64 -28.78
C ALA A 67 -36.46 44.44 -28.03
N SER A 68 -35.68 43.81 -27.15
CA SER A 68 -36.16 43.27 -25.87
C SER A 68 -35.03 42.84 -24.93
N SER A 69 -35.10 43.38 -23.72
CA SER A 69 -34.61 42.87 -22.43
C SER A 69 -33.21 42.25 -22.35
N ALA A 70 -32.35 42.97 -21.64
CA ALA A 70 -31.12 42.51 -21.04
C ALA A 70 -31.30 41.22 -20.21
N ILE A 71 -30.55 40.18 -20.57
CA ILE A 71 -29.96 39.24 -19.62
C ILE A 71 -28.49 39.11 -20.02
N SER A 72 -27.65 39.93 -19.42
CA SER A 72 -26.20 39.74 -19.46
C SER A 72 -25.87 38.54 -18.56
N VAL A 73 -25.93 37.34 -19.14
CA VAL A 73 -25.22 36.20 -18.55
C VAL A 73 -23.74 36.45 -18.83
N LYS A 74 -23.04 37.03 -17.86
CA LYS A 74 -21.58 36.99 -17.85
C LYS A 74 -21.16 35.52 -17.87
N PRO A 75 -20.40 35.03 -18.88
CA PRO A 75 -19.76 33.74 -18.74
C PRO A 75 -18.68 33.91 -17.66
N SER A 76 -18.79 33.14 -16.58
CA SER A 76 -17.77 33.04 -15.53
C SER A 76 -16.56 32.24 -16.03
N ASP A 77 -15.98 32.65 -17.17
CA ASP A 77 -14.85 31.99 -17.84
C ASP A 77 -13.48 32.54 -17.37
N GLY A 78 -13.49 33.58 -16.53
CA GLY A 78 -12.27 34.21 -16.02
C GLY A 78 -11.36 33.27 -15.21
N GLY A 79 -11.95 32.34 -14.45
CA GLY A 79 -11.16 31.40 -13.63
C GLY A 79 -10.46 30.28 -14.40
N VAL A 80 -10.93 29.94 -15.62
CA VAL A 80 -10.33 28.89 -16.46
C VAL A 80 -9.20 29.46 -17.33
N ARG A 81 -9.36 30.69 -17.83
CA ARG A 81 -8.32 31.40 -18.60
C ARG A 81 -7.07 31.71 -17.77
N ASP A 82 -7.23 32.06 -16.50
CA ASP A 82 -6.10 32.30 -15.58
C ASP A 82 -5.35 31.01 -15.21
N LEU A 83 -6.02 29.84 -15.29
CA LEU A 83 -5.41 28.55 -14.93
C LEU A 83 -4.41 28.08 -16.00
N TYR A 84 -4.76 28.23 -17.27
CA TYR A 84 -3.92 27.85 -18.42
C TYR A 84 -2.78 28.83 -18.72
N THR A 85 -2.74 29.97 -18.05
CA THR A 85 -1.67 30.98 -18.18
C THR A 85 -0.72 30.99 -16.99
N SER A 86 -0.95 30.12 -16.00
CA SER A 86 -0.07 30.00 -14.84
C SER A 86 1.31 29.47 -15.23
N LYS A 87 2.36 29.95 -14.53
CA LYS A 87 3.74 29.53 -14.77
C LYS A 87 3.93 28.01 -14.63
N ASP A 88 3.23 27.39 -13.69
CA ASP A 88 3.37 25.96 -13.42
C ASP A 88 2.67 25.12 -14.49
N TRP A 89 1.52 25.57 -15.01
CA TRP A 89 0.86 24.96 -16.15
C TRP A 89 1.74 24.99 -17.41
N ILE A 90 2.30 26.17 -17.73
CA ILE A 90 3.18 26.34 -18.89
C ILE A 90 4.41 25.42 -18.79
N LYS A 91 5.03 25.33 -17.61
CA LYS A 91 6.15 24.41 -17.36
C LYS A 91 5.76 22.95 -17.57
N ALA A 92 4.61 22.53 -17.02
CA ALA A 92 4.12 21.17 -17.17
C ALA A 92 3.85 20.82 -18.64
N VAL A 93 3.21 21.73 -19.39
CA VAL A 93 2.98 21.57 -20.83
C VAL A 93 4.30 21.42 -21.60
N HIS A 94 5.28 22.29 -21.35
CA HIS A 94 6.60 22.19 -22.00
C HIS A 94 7.30 20.86 -21.69
N PHE A 95 7.28 20.45 -20.43
CA PHE A 95 7.83 19.17 -20.00
C PHE A 95 7.18 18.00 -20.74
N TYR A 96 5.86 17.88 -20.67
CA TYR A 96 5.15 16.78 -21.32
C TYR A 96 5.28 16.82 -22.84
N SER A 97 5.35 18.00 -23.46
CA SER A 97 5.59 18.12 -24.91
C SER A 97 6.93 17.49 -25.29
N SER A 98 7.99 17.74 -24.52
CA SER A 98 9.30 17.10 -24.73
C SER A 98 9.23 15.58 -24.59
N ILE A 99 8.57 15.09 -23.53
CA ILE A 99 8.40 13.64 -23.31
C ILE A 99 7.66 13.00 -24.48
N PHE A 100 6.55 13.59 -24.92
CA PHE A 100 5.76 13.03 -26.01
C PHE A 100 6.50 13.10 -27.36
N GLN A 101 7.31 14.13 -27.61
CA GLN A 101 8.21 14.17 -28.76
C GLN A 101 9.22 13.03 -28.74
N ASP A 102 9.81 12.73 -27.57
CA ASP A 102 10.70 11.57 -27.42
C ASP A 102 9.93 10.27 -27.68
N LEU A 103 8.71 10.11 -27.18
CA LEU A 103 7.89 8.93 -27.44
C LEU A 103 7.56 8.77 -28.94
N ILE A 104 7.36 9.88 -29.67
CA ILE A 104 7.21 9.85 -31.14
C ILE A 104 8.51 9.40 -31.80
N ALA A 105 9.65 9.97 -31.41
CA ALA A 105 10.95 9.63 -31.99
C ALA A 105 11.31 8.15 -31.80
N HIS A 106 10.90 7.54 -30.68
CA HIS A 106 11.10 6.10 -30.42
C HIS A 106 10.00 5.21 -31.04
N GLY A 107 8.97 5.78 -31.65
CA GLY A 107 7.86 5.05 -32.28
C GLY A 107 6.85 4.45 -31.30
N TYR A 108 6.77 4.96 -30.07
CA TYR A 108 5.76 4.55 -29.08
C TYR A 108 4.47 5.37 -29.20
N LEU A 109 4.54 6.53 -29.85
CA LEU A 109 3.44 7.45 -30.13
C LEU A 109 3.52 7.87 -31.61
N SER A 110 2.37 8.10 -32.24
CA SER A 110 2.27 8.64 -33.61
C SER A 110 1.38 9.89 -33.61
N PRO A 111 1.63 10.91 -34.46
CA PRO A 111 0.72 12.04 -34.67
C PRO A 111 -0.74 11.62 -34.93
N ASP A 112 -0.97 10.50 -35.61
CA ASP A 112 -2.30 9.96 -35.92
C ASP A 112 -2.93 9.15 -34.76
N SER A 113 -2.27 9.06 -33.61
CA SER A 113 -2.71 8.20 -32.50
C SER A 113 -3.93 8.77 -31.81
N LYS A 114 -4.98 7.94 -31.68
CA LYS A 114 -6.04 8.24 -30.73
C LYS A 114 -5.54 8.01 -29.31
N SER A 115 -5.49 9.08 -28.53
CA SER A 115 -4.73 9.15 -27.28
C SER A 115 -5.60 9.49 -26.07
N LEU A 116 -5.40 8.73 -24.99
CA LEU A 116 -6.07 8.97 -23.70
C LEU A 116 -5.04 9.36 -22.64
N THR A 117 -5.33 10.40 -21.87
CA THR A 117 -4.57 10.71 -20.65
C THR A 117 -5.46 10.45 -19.44
N VAL A 118 -4.95 9.70 -18.48
CA VAL A 118 -5.71 9.20 -17.32
C VAL A 118 -5.28 9.92 -16.06
N GLU A 119 -6.26 10.24 -15.21
CA GLU A 119 -6.07 11.00 -13.97
C GLU A 119 -5.51 12.42 -14.17
N THR A 120 -5.76 13.04 -15.34
CA THR A 120 -5.34 14.42 -15.63
C THR A 120 -6.32 15.44 -15.08
N ARG A 121 -5.89 16.26 -14.11
CA ARG A 121 -6.81 17.19 -13.41
C ARG A 121 -7.33 18.29 -14.30
N THR A 122 -6.41 18.94 -15.00
CA THR A 122 -6.63 20.21 -15.70
C THR A 122 -6.37 20.08 -17.20
N GLY A 123 -5.73 18.97 -17.63
CA GLY A 123 -5.53 18.62 -19.04
C GLY A 123 -4.16 18.98 -19.62
N GLN A 124 -3.11 19.21 -18.81
CA GLN A 124 -1.83 19.69 -19.32
C GLN A 124 -1.17 18.68 -20.27
N GLU A 125 -1.34 17.39 -19.99
CA GLU A 125 -0.87 16.28 -20.83
C GLU A 125 -1.63 16.26 -22.16
N VAL A 126 -2.95 16.48 -22.12
CA VAL A 126 -3.80 16.55 -23.33
C VAL A 126 -3.39 17.73 -24.20
N TYR A 127 -3.19 18.89 -23.58
CA TYR A 127 -2.78 20.10 -24.29
C TYR A 127 -1.40 19.91 -24.92
N ALA A 128 -0.45 19.34 -24.19
CA ALA A 128 0.89 19.02 -24.71
C ALA A 128 0.84 18.06 -25.92
N LEU A 129 0.04 16.99 -25.86
CA LEU A 129 -0.17 16.08 -27.00
C LEU A 129 -0.69 16.81 -28.24
N ARG A 130 -1.74 17.64 -28.07
CA ARG A 130 -2.30 18.42 -29.18
C ARG A 130 -1.31 19.44 -29.74
N GLN A 131 -0.53 20.09 -28.88
CA GLN A 131 0.46 21.08 -29.29
C GLN A 131 1.55 20.49 -30.20
N ILE A 132 1.89 19.20 -30.01
CA ILE A 132 2.90 18.52 -30.84
C ILE A 132 2.29 17.76 -32.04
N GLY A 133 0.99 17.96 -32.32
CA GLY A 133 0.31 17.40 -33.49
C GLY A 133 -0.49 16.11 -33.27
N VAL A 134 -0.64 15.63 -32.03
CA VAL A 134 -1.50 14.48 -31.70
C VAL A 134 -2.90 14.99 -31.37
N GLU A 135 -3.68 15.30 -32.41
CA GLU A 135 -4.94 16.05 -32.28
C GLU A 135 -6.06 15.27 -31.56
N ASP A 136 -6.22 13.97 -31.85
CA ASP A 136 -7.23 13.10 -31.23
C ASP A 136 -6.81 12.64 -29.82
N SER A 137 -6.63 13.63 -28.94
CA SER A 137 -6.23 13.45 -27.55
C SER A 137 -7.32 13.91 -26.60
N ILE A 138 -7.64 13.09 -25.60
CA ILE A 138 -8.62 13.41 -24.55
C ILE A 138 -8.13 12.99 -23.17
N GLY A 139 -8.52 13.74 -22.15
CA GLY A 139 -8.21 13.45 -20.74
C GLY A 139 -9.40 12.96 -19.95
N ILE A 140 -9.15 12.16 -18.92
CA ILE A 140 -10.17 11.76 -17.94
C ILE A 140 -9.75 12.05 -16.51
N PHE A 141 -10.71 12.49 -15.70
CA PHE A 141 -10.56 12.67 -14.26
C PHE A 141 -11.90 12.57 -13.54
N LYS A 142 -11.88 12.46 -12.21
CA LYS A 142 -13.10 12.44 -11.39
C LYS A 142 -14.00 13.67 -11.54
N LYS A 143 -13.45 14.79 -12.04
CA LYS A 143 -14.17 16.03 -12.37
C LYS A 143 -13.73 16.51 -13.75
N ALA A 144 -14.69 16.92 -14.58
CA ALA A 144 -14.41 17.52 -15.88
C ALA A 144 -13.68 18.88 -15.72
N SER A 145 -12.86 19.22 -16.70
CA SER A 145 -12.11 20.48 -16.76
C SER A 145 -11.98 20.95 -18.21
N GLY A 146 -12.74 22.00 -18.56
CA GLY A 146 -12.76 22.55 -19.91
C GLY A 146 -13.16 21.52 -20.97
N SER A 147 -12.66 21.69 -22.19
CA SER A 147 -12.82 20.75 -23.30
C SER A 147 -11.74 19.66 -23.35
N LEU A 148 -10.72 19.74 -22.49
CA LEU A 148 -9.57 18.83 -22.49
C LEU A 148 -9.83 17.59 -21.64
N VAL A 149 -10.66 17.69 -20.60
CA VAL A 149 -10.86 16.61 -19.62
C VAL A 149 -12.33 16.34 -19.39
N ILE A 150 -12.75 15.09 -19.63
CA ILE A 150 -14.10 14.62 -19.31
C ILE A 150 -14.14 13.91 -17.95
N LYS A 151 -15.35 13.83 -17.39
CA LYS A 151 -15.57 13.14 -16.11
C LYS A 151 -15.56 11.62 -16.32
N ALA A 152 -14.73 10.91 -15.58
CA ALA A 152 -14.76 9.45 -15.48
C ALA A 152 -14.43 8.97 -14.06
N PRO A 153 -15.15 7.97 -13.52
CA PRO A 153 -14.72 7.24 -12.34
C PRO A 153 -13.58 6.26 -12.67
N GLN A 154 -12.73 5.94 -11.69
CA GLN A 154 -11.56 5.07 -11.88
C GLN A 154 -11.90 3.63 -12.28
N ASN A 155 -13.08 3.14 -11.90
CA ASN A 155 -13.54 1.79 -12.19
C ASN A 155 -14.39 1.68 -13.46
N GLN A 156 -14.60 2.78 -14.18
CA GLN A 156 -15.36 2.78 -15.42
C GLN A 156 -14.91 3.94 -16.31
N ILE A 157 -14.01 3.63 -17.24
CA ILE A 157 -13.58 4.57 -18.27
C ILE A 157 -14.65 4.59 -19.38
N PRO A 158 -15.21 5.75 -19.74
CA PRO A 158 -16.39 5.87 -20.61
C PRO A 158 -16.04 5.73 -22.10
N PHE A 159 -15.28 4.70 -22.46
CA PHE A 159 -14.88 4.37 -23.82
C PHE A 159 -14.98 2.87 -24.05
N ASP A 160 -15.21 2.50 -25.31
CA ASP A 160 -15.32 1.10 -25.72
C ASP A 160 -13.97 0.37 -25.62
N ASN A 161 -14.03 -0.97 -25.71
CA ASN A 161 -12.83 -1.79 -25.72
C ASN A 161 -11.97 -1.47 -26.95
N ASN A 162 -10.64 -1.54 -26.82
CA ASN A 162 -9.70 -1.36 -27.93
C ASN A 162 -9.93 -0.04 -28.71
N THR A 163 -10.10 1.07 -28.00
CA THR A 163 -10.36 2.39 -28.56
C THR A 163 -9.08 3.19 -28.85
N PHE A 164 -8.10 3.15 -27.93
CA PHE A 164 -6.94 4.04 -27.98
C PHE A 164 -5.68 3.32 -28.46
N ASP A 165 -4.89 4.02 -29.26
CA ASP A 165 -3.57 3.56 -29.71
C ASP A 165 -2.50 3.82 -28.64
N PHE A 166 -2.70 4.89 -27.86
CA PHE A 166 -1.80 5.34 -26.81
C PHE A 166 -2.57 5.78 -25.56
N VAL A 167 -2.10 5.33 -24.39
CA VAL A 167 -2.64 5.78 -23.10
C VAL A 167 -1.51 6.23 -22.18
N PHE A 168 -1.67 7.42 -21.60
CA PHE A 168 -0.68 8.03 -20.71
C PHE A 168 -1.24 8.24 -19.30
N ILE A 169 -0.42 7.98 -18.28
CA ILE A 169 -0.73 8.24 -16.87
C ILE A 169 0.42 9.05 -16.27
N GLY A 170 0.17 10.32 -15.95
CA GLY A 170 1.17 11.26 -15.45
C GLY A 170 1.29 11.35 -13.92
N GLU A 171 2.28 12.14 -13.48
CA GLU A 171 2.46 12.66 -12.11
C GLU A 171 2.39 11.66 -10.94
N GLY A 172 2.71 10.37 -11.14
CA GLY A 172 2.57 9.36 -10.08
C GLY A 172 1.13 9.26 -9.55
N ARG A 173 0.14 9.53 -10.42
CA ARG A 173 -1.28 9.46 -10.05
C ARG A 173 -1.74 8.04 -9.79
N LEU A 174 -1.14 7.07 -10.49
CA LEU A 174 -1.40 5.65 -10.24
C LEU A 174 -0.92 5.23 -8.84
N ASP A 175 0.20 5.77 -8.34
CA ASP A 175 0.72 5.48 -6.99
C ASP A 175 -0.28 5.81 -5.88
N ASN A 176 -1.15 6.80 -6.14
CA ASN A 176 -2.13 7.33 -5.21
C ASN A 176 -3.56 6.86 -5.52
N ALA A 177 -3.74 5.98 -6.51
CA ALA A 177 -5.04 5.43 -6.83
C ALA A 177 -5.56 4.59 -5.65
N SER A 178 -6.84 4.75 -5.30
CA SER A 178 -7.46 3.95 -4.24
C SER A 178 -7.70 2.51 -4.68
N ARG A 179 -7.87 2.32 -6.00
CA ARG A 179 -8.15 1.05 -6.66
C ARG A 179 -7.26 0.88 -7.90
N PRO A 180 -5.93 0.72 -7.72
CA PRO A 180 -4.98 0.72 -8.83
C PRO A 180 -5.25 -0.42 -9.82
N LEU A 181 -5.67 -1.58 -9.34
CA LEU A 181 -5.98 -2.72 -10.20
C LEU A 181 -7.19 -2.49 -11.11
N ASP A 182 -8.27 -1.90 -10.58
CA ASP A 182 -9.45 -1.59 -11.38
C ASP A 182 -9.14 -0.54 -12.45
N LEU A 183 -8.37 0.50 -12.08
CA LEU A 183 -7.93 1.53 -13.01
C LEU A 183 -7.05 0.95 -14.11
N SER A 184 -6.03 0.15 -13.77
CA SER A 184 -5.17 -0.52 -14.74
C SER A 184 -5.94 -1.47 -15.64
N SER A 185 -6.92 -2.21 -15.11
CA SER A 185 -7.76 -3.11 -15.91
C SER A 185 -8.62 -2.35 -16.93
N GLU A 186 -9.19 -1.20 -16.54
CA GLU A 186 -9.93 -0.33 -17.47
C GLU A 186 -9.03 0.31 -18.53
N ILE A 187 -7.79 0.64 -18.17
CA ILE A 187 -6.78 1.11 -19.12
C ILE A 187 -6.46 0.00 -20.13
N GLU A 188 -6.14 -1.21 -19.65
CA GLU A 188 -5.87 -2.35 -20.54
C GLU A 188 -7.07 -2.66 -21.44
N ARG A 189 -8.30 -2.53 -20.94
CA ARG A 189 -9.53 -2.74 -21.73
C ARG A 189 -9.63 -1.76 -22.89
N THR A 190 -9.28 -0.50 -22.67
CA THR A 190 -9.46 0.59 -23.65
C THR A 190 -8.30 0.72 -24.65
N VAL A 191 -7.11 0.21 -24.33
CA VAL A 191 -5.95 0.20 -25.25
C VAL A 191 -6.13 -0.87 -26.34
N LYS A 192 -5.82 -0.57 -27.59
CA LYS A 192 -5.82 -1.55 -28.69
C LYS A 192 -4.68 -2.58 -28.54
N PRO A 193 -4.84 -3.82 -29.01
CA PRO A 193 -3.72 -4.75 -29.12
C PRO A 193 -2.58 -4.13 -29.94
N GLY A 194 -1.36 -4.20 -29.42
CA GLY A 194 -0.19 -3.55 -30.02
C GLY A 194 0.00 -2.07 -29.66
N GLY A 195 -1.00 -1.43 -29.05
CA GLY A 195 -0.93 -0.06 -28.53
C GLY A 195 -0.10 0.04 -27.25
N TYR A 196 0.21 1.27 -26.86
CA TYR A 196 1.14 1.58 -25.78
C TYR A 196 0.45 2.18 -24.56
N VAL A 197 0.91 1.77 -23.38
CA VAL A 197 0.59 2.42 -22.10
C VAL A 197 1.89 2.97 -21.54
N VAL A 198 1.93 4.27 -21.27
CA VAL A 198 3.07 4.93 -20.64
C VAL A 198 2.65 5.48 -19.29
N ALA A 199 3.35 5.04 -18.25
CA ALA A 199 3.07 5.45 -16.88
C ALA A 199 4.29 6.13 -16.27
N HIS A 200 4.05 7.29 -15.66
CA HIS A 200 5.00 7.99 -14.81
C HIS A 200 4.66 7.66 -13.36
N ILE A 201 5.53 6.88 -12.70
CA ILE A 201 5.35 6.48 -11.29
C ILE A 201 6.43 7.10 -10.41
N VAL A 202 6.17 7.09 -9.10
CA VAL A 202 7.19 7.45 -8.10
C VAL A 202 8.35 6.45 -8.17
N PRO A 203 9.61 6.90 -8.28
CA PRO A 203 10.76 6.00 -8.27
C PRO A 203 10.75 5.09 -7.05
N THR A 204 10.59 3.79 -7.29
CA THR A 204 10.71 2.76 -6.27
C THR A 204 12.17 2.32 -6.15
N LYS A 205 12.64 2.09 -4.91
CA LYS A 205 14.01 1.60 -4.67
C LYS A 205 14.09 0.08 -4.68
N ASP A 206 12.95 -0.60 -4.62
CA ASP A 206 12.86 -2.05 -4.48
C ASP A 206 12.22 -2.69 -5.72
N THR A 207 12.68 -3.91 -6.02
CA THR A 207 12.23 -4.71 -7.15
C THR A 207 10.83 -5.29 -6.92
N TYR A 208 10.39 -5.46 -5.67
CA TYR A 208 9.08 -6.00 -5.33
C TYR A 208 7.96 -5.05 -5.77
N SER A 209 8.09 -3.76 -5.46
CA SER A 209 7.11 -2.74 -5.83
C SER A 209 7.03 -2.58 -7.34
N PHE A 210 8.18 -2.54 -8.03
CA PHE A 210 8.21 -2.46 -9.49
C PHE A 210 7.56 -3.68 -10.16
N ASN A 211 7.82 -4.91 -9.68
CA ASN A 211 7.13 -6.10 -10.20
C ASN A 211 5.63 -6.08 -9.87
N SER A 212 5.25 -5.60 -8.68
CA SER A 212 3.84 -5.43 -8.31
C SER A 212 3.12 -4.41 -9.22
N PHE A 213 3.82 -3.36 -9.66
CA PHE A 213 3.31 -2.43 -10.68
C PHE A 213 3.09 -3.15 -12.03
N LEU A 214 4.05 -3.97 -12.48
CA LEU A 214 3.90 -4.72 -13.74
C LEU A 214 2.73 -5.71 -13.69
N GLU A 215 2.47 -6.32 -12.53
CA GLU A 215 1.34 -7.25 -12.31
C GLU A 215 -0.05 -6.59 -12.47
N LEU A 216 -0.13 -5.25 -12.36
CA LEU A 216 -1.34 -4.49 -12.65
C LEU A 216 -1.72 -4.54 -14.13
N PHE A 217 -0.75 -4.73 -15.02
CA PHE A 217 -0.91 -4.74 -16.47
C PHE A 217 -0.57 -6.13 -17.04
N ASN A 218 -1.43 -7.11 -16.74
CA ASN A 218 -1.16 -8.52 -17.03
C ASN A 218 -1.15 -8.88 -18.52
N SER A 219 -1.76 -8.05 -19.35
CA SER A 219 -1.90 -8.22 -20.80
C SER A 219 -0.88 -7.38 -21.55
N CYS A 220 0.02 -6.71 -20.83
CA CYS A 220 1.04 -5.85 -21.41
C CYS A 220 2.45 -6.43 -21.19
N LYS A 221 3.32 -6.15 -22.15
CA LYS A 221 4.75 -6.45 -22.08
C LYS A 221 5.51 -5.17 -21.77
N LEU A 222 6.46 -5.25 -20.83
CA LEU A 222 7.41 -4.19 -20.57
C LEU A 222 8.34 -3.98 -21.79
N ILE A 223 8.40 -2.74 -22.29
CA ILE A 223 9.26 -2.34 -23.41
C ILE A 223 10.46 -1.53 -22.90
N LYS A 224 10.21 -0.53 -22.06
CA LYS A 224 11.24 0.37 -21.54
C LYS A 224 10.91 0.76 -20.11
N SER A 225 11.95 0.93 -19.31
CA SER A 225 11.86 1.41 -17.94
C SER A 225 13.11 2.21 -17.59
N HIS A 226 12.95 3.46 -17.19
CA HIS A 226 14.07 4.33 -16.82
C HIS A 226 13.62 5.50 -15.95
N GLN A 227 14.58 6.15 -15.29
CA GLN A 227 14.34 7.38 -14.53
C GLN A 227 14.59 8.60 -15.41
N ILE A 228 13.75 9.62 -15.25
CA ILE A 228 13.84 10.92 -15.90
C ILE A 228 13.70 12.04 -14.84
N GLU A 229 14.19 13.24 -15.14
CA GLU A 229 14.02 14.40 -14.28
C GLU A 229 12.57 14.93 -14.36
N GLY A 230 11.99 15.27 -13.22
CA GLY A 230 10.65 15.89 -13.15
C GLY A 230 10.69 17.39 -13.43
N PHE A 231 9.55 17.97 -13.80
CA PHE A 231 9.45 19.39 -14.16
C PHE A 231 9.51 20.38 -12.99
N ASP A 232 9.44 19.89 -11.74
CA ASP A 232 9.58 20.72 -10.55
C ASP A 232 10.61 20.13 -9.58
N SER A 233 11.82 20.70 -9.61
CA SER A 233 12.90 20.35 -8.68
C SER A 233 12.60 20.70 -7.22
N LYS A 234 11.53 21.47 -6.95
CA LYS A 234 11.04 21.81 -5.62
C LYS A 234 9.77 21.03 -5.22
N SER A 235 9.25 20.18 -6.11
CA SER A 235 8.14 19.27 -5.83
C SER A 235 8.61 18.06 -5.01
N SER A 236 7.66 17.31 -4.47
CA SER A 236 7.91 15.98 -3.87
C SER A 236 8.45 14.94 -4.87
N MET A 237 8.56 15.28 -6.16
CA MET A 237 8.90 14.38 -7.26
C MET A 237 9.98 14.97 -8.21
N PRO A 238 11.23 15.13 -7.75
CA PRO A 238 12.33 15.62 -8.60
C PRO A 238 12.74 14.61 -9.68
N PHE A 239 12.41 13.33 -9.48
CA PHE A 239 12.64 12.25 -10.43
C PHE A 239 11.35 11.48 -10.65
N ILE A 240 11.14 11.04 -11.88
CA ILE A 240 10.00 10.24 -12.32
C ILE A 240 10.56 8.93 -12.88
N HIS A 241 9.89 7.82 -12.60
CA HIS A 241 10.18 6.55 -13.24
C HIS A 241 9.19 6.35 -14.38
N GLU A 242 9.65 6.49 -15.61
CA GLU A 242 8.84 6.24 -16.80
C GLU A 242 8.88 4.75 -17.15
N VAL A 243 7.68 4.17 -17.32
CA VAL A 243 7.48 2.78 -17.71
C VAL A 243 6.64 2.73 -18.97
N VAL A 244 7.20 2.14 -20.03
CA VAL A 244 6.54 1.95 -21.32
C VAL A 244 6.14 0.49 -21.45
N LEU A 245 4.83 0.27 -21.57
CA LEU A 245 4.21 -1.04 -21.73
C LEU A 245 3.54 -1.12 -23.10
N ARG A 246 3.51 -2.30 -23.70
CA ARG A 246 2.79 -2.56 -24.95
C ARG A 246 1.78 -3.68 -24.74
N LYS A 247 0.52 -3.45 -25.11
CA LYS A 247 -0.53 -4.48 -25.00
C LYS A 247 -0.24 -5.62 -25.97
N GLU A 248 -0.15 -6.84 -25.45
CA GLU A 248 0.07 -8.04 -26.26
C GLU A 248 -1.15 -8.36 -27.12
N VAL A 249 -0.93 -8.97 -28.29
CA VAL A 249 -2.03 -9.48 -29.13
C VAL A 249 -2.60 -10.74 -28.47
N GLU A 250 -3.93 -10.86 -28.43
CA GLU A 250 -4.67 -11.86 -27.64
C GLU A 250 -4.16 -13.32 -27.78
N ASN A 251 -3.59 -13.68 -28.93
CA ASN A 251 -3.03 -15.01 -29.17
C ASN A 251 -1.81 -15.33 -28.28
N VAL A 252 -1.03 -14.34 -27.85
CA VAL A 252 0.17 -14.53 -27.00
C VAL A 252 -0.22 -14.79 -25.54
N VAL A 253 -1.30 -14.17 -25.06
CA VAL A 253 -1.78 -14.31 -23.67
C VAL A 253 -2.27 -15.74 -23.39
N LYS A 254 -2.88 -16.40 -24.39
CA LYS A 254 -3.33 -17.80 -24.29
C LYS A 254 -2.18 -18.81 -24.09
N PHE A 255 -0.99 -18.52 -24.64
CA PHE A 255 0.19 -19.38 -24.47
C PHE A 255 0.85 -19.23 -23.08
N LYS A 256 0.79 -18.06 -22.44
CA LYS A 256 1.31 -17.88 -21.07
C LYS A 256 0.49 -18.63 -20.01
N LYS A 257 -0.83 -18.74 -20.18
CA LYS A 257 -1.71 -19.46 -19.24
C LYS A 257 -1.61 -20.99 -19.32
N THR A 258 -0.96 -21.55 -20.33
CA THR A 258 -0.90 -23.01 -20.57
C THR A 258 0.43 -23.67 -20.20
N SER A 259 1.38 -22.94 -19.61
CA SER A 259 2.67 -23.48 -19.21
C SER A 259 2.84 -23.50 -17.69
N GLY A 260 2.46 -24.61 -17.05
CA GLY A 260 2.83 -24.87 -15.65
C GLY A 260 1.96 -25.88 -14.92
N ASN A 261 1.96 -27.13 -15.36
CA ASN A 261 1.37 -28.27 -14.64
C ASN A 261 2.22 -28.67 -13.41
N SER A 262 2.49 -27.73 -12.49
CA SER A 262 2.97 -28.04 -11.13
C SER A 262 1.90 -27.60 -10.16
N VAL A 263 0.83 -28.40 -10.07
CA VAL A 263 -0.47 -28.00 -9.51
C VAL A 263 -0.37 -27.44 -8.07
N ASN A 264 0.70 -27.72 -7.31
CA ASN A 264 0.83 -27.30 -5.91
C ASN A 264 2.20 -26.71 -5.49
N LYS A 265 3.07 -26.28 -6.42
CA LYS A 265 4.36 -25.62 -6.04
C LYS A 265 4.31 -24.13 -6.33
N CYS A 266 4.67 -23.32 -5.33
CA CYS A 266 4.77 -21.87 -5.52
C CYS A 266 5.83 -21.54 -6.57
N PHE A 267 5.43 -20.83 -7.60
CA PHE A 267 6.39 -20.10 -8.42
C PHE A 267 6.86 -18.88 -7.60
N VAL A 268 8.12 -18.91 -7.16
CA VAL A 268 8.70 -17.83 -6.36
C VAL A 268 9.60 -16.97 -7.25
N PRO A 269 9.18 -15.75 -7.61
CA PRO A 269 10.03 -14.84 -8.37
C PRO A 269 11.31 -14.51 -7.59
N GLY A 270 12.42 -14.30 -8.32
CA GLY A 270 13.73 -14.01 -7.71
C GLY A 270 13.70 -12.80 -6.74
N HIS A 271 12.91 -11.78 -7.04
CA HIS A 271 12.75 -10.60 -6.17
C HIS A 271 12.10 -10.92 -4.82
N LYS A 272 11.16 -11.88 -4.74
CA LYS A 272 10.59 -12.34 -3.46
C LYS A 272 11.63 -13.13 -2.67
N LEU A 273 12.41 -13.98 -3.34
CA LEU A 273 13.48 -14.74 -2.70
C LEU A 273 14.57 -13.82 -2.12
N GLU A 274 14.90 -12.72 -2.81
CA GLU A 274 15.82 -11.70 -2.30
C GLU A 274 15.31 -11.02 -1.03
N LEU A 275 14.00 -10.78 -0.90
CA LEU A 275 13.41 -10.26 0.33
C LEU A 275 13.54 -11.26 1.48
N VAL A 276 13.25 -12.54 1.23
CA VAL A 276 13.41 -13.59 2.25
C VAL A 276 14.87 -13.72 2.71
N LYS A 277 15.84 -13.57 1.81
CA LYS A 277 17.27 -13.55 2.16
C LYS A 277 17.68 -12.39 3.07
N LYS A 278 16.91 -11.28 3.07
CA LYS A 278 17.12 -10.11 3.93
C LYS A 278 16.44 -10.25 5.30
N ALA A 279 15.65 -11.31 5.52
CA ALA A 279 15.00 -11.58 6.80
C ALA A 279 16.01 -11.72 7.94
N GLU A 280 15.56 -11.49 9.17
CA GLU A 280 16.36 -11.81 10.34
C GLU A 280 16.73 -13.31 10.37
N PRO A 281 17.90 -13.69 10.92
CA PRO A 281 18.31 -15.09 10.97
C PRO A 281 17.34 -15.92 11.83
N LEU A 282 17.10 -17.16 11.42
CA LEU A 282 16.38 -18.11 12.27
C LEU A 282 17.20 -18.42 13.52
N ILE A 283 16.52 -18.50 14.66
CA ILE A 283 17.11 -18.86 15.95
C ILE A 283 17.35 -20.37 15.94
N SER A 284 18.55 -20.81 15.56
CA SER A 284 18.86 -22.23 15.34
C SER A 284 18.85 -23.09 16.60
N THR A 285 18.89 -22.48 17.79
CA THR A 285 18.95 -23.19 19.09
C THR A 285 17.72 -22.92 19.93
N GLU A 286 17.19 -23.95 20.60
CA GLU A 286 16.02 -23.82 21.48
C GLU A 286 16.26 -22.75 22.56
N PRO A 287 15.45 -21.69 22.65
CA PRO A 287 15.65 -20.65 23.63
C PRO A 287 15.25 -21.13 25.04
N MET A 288 16.18 -21.09 26.00
CA MET A 288 15.89 -21.44 27.40
C MET A 288 14.85 -20.50 28.06
N LYS A 289 14.80 -19.23 27.61
CA LYS A 289 13.83 -18.22 28.06
C LYS A 289 13.16 -17.59 26.83
N PRO A 290 12.14 -18.23 26.24
CA PRO A 290 11.56 -17.81 24.96
C PRO A 290 11.12 -16.34 24.91
N TRP A 291 10.47 -15.85 25.97
CA TRP A 291 10.00 -14.46 26.02
C TRP A 291 11.13 -13.41 26.00
N ILE A 292 12.29 -13.71 26.61
CA ILE A 292 13.47 -12.82 26.57
C ILE A 292 14.06 -12.81 25.16
N THR A 293 14.19 -14.00 24.57
CA THR A 293 14.71 -14.15 23.21
C THR A 293 13.80 -13.44 22.22
N LEU A 294 12.47 -13.59 22.34
CA LEU A 294 11.49 -12.86 21.54
C LEU A 294 11.65 -11.35 21.72
N LYS A 295 11.71 -10.84 22.95
CA LYS A 295 11.84 -9.40 23.20
C LYS A 295 13.08 -8.81 22.52
N LYS A 296 14.19 -9.57 22.49
CA LYS A 296 15.39 -9.21 21.73
C LYS A 296 15.17 -9.33 20.21
N ASN A 297 14.52 -10.39 19.76
CA ASN A 297 14.29 -10.67 18.34
C ASN A 297 13.33 -9.66 17.68
N ILE A 298 12.30 -9.21 18.39
CA ILE A 298 11.33 -8.21 17.89
C ILE A 298 12.03 -6.93 17.41
N GLN A 299 13.15 -6.55 18.04
CA GLN A 299 13.93 -5.38 17.62
C GLN A 299 14.67 -5.59 16.29
N ASN A 300 14.88 -6.85 15.90
CA ASN A 300 15.61 -7.24 14.69
C ASN A 300 14.68 -7.67 13.55
N ILE A 301 13.38 -7.88 13.82
CA ILE A 301 12.40 -8.31 12.80
C ILE A 301 12.45 -7.36 11.61
N LYS A 302 12.61 -7.94 10.42
CA LYS A 302 12.59 -7.21 9.16
C LYS A 302 11.23 -7.40 8.51
N TYR A 303 10.26 -6.55 8.89
CA TYR A 303 8.94 -6.55 8.27
C TYR A 303 9.05 -6.37 6.76
N LEU A 304 8.22 -7.07 5.98
CA LEU A 304 8.24 -6.95 4.52
C LEU A 304 8.00 -5.51 4.10
N THR A 305 7.02 -4.86 4.72
CA THR A 305 6.65 -3.46 4.52
C THR A 305 7.71 -2.45 5.00
N SER A 306 8.77 -2.89 5.68
CA SER A 306 9.94 -2.05 5.96
C SER A 306 11.03 -2.20 4.90
N MET A 307 10.95 -3.23 4.05
CA MET A 307 11.95 -3.54 3.03
C MET A 307 11.46 -3.27 1.60
N ALA A 308 10.15 -3.27 1.37
CA ALA A 308 9.53 -3.09 0.06
C ALA A 308 8.27 -2.23 0.13
N ASP A 309 7.99 -1.48 -0.92
CA ASP A 309 6.77 -0.69 -1.06
C ASP A 309 5.59 -1.54 -1.58
N ILE A 310 4.50 -1.58 -0.81
CA ILE A 310 3.34 -2.43 -1.09
C ILE A 310 2.22 -1.70 -1.84
N ARG A 311 2.43 -0.45 -2.32
CA ARG A 311 1.35 0.41 -2.84
C ARG A 311 0.54 -0.16 -4.01
N PHE A 312 1.15 -1.00 -4.84
CA PHE A 312 0.51 -1.57 -6.03
C PHE A 312 -0.24 -2.87 -5.76
N LYS A 313 -0.37 -3.27 -4.49
CA LYS A 313 -1.21 -4.41 -4.11
C LYS A 313 -2.69 -4.03 -4.09
N ASN A 314 -3.52 -5.00 -4.48
CA ASN A 314 -4.95 -4.80 -4.69
C ASN A 314 -5.69 -4.59 -3.36
N ARG A 315 -5.48 -5.49 -2.41
CA ARG A 315 -5.97 -5.39 -1.03
C ARG A 315 -4.85 -5.71 -0.06
N TYR A 316 -5.05 -5.34 1.20
CA TYR A 316 -4.13 -5.63 2.30
C TYR A 316 -4.92 -6.42 3.33
N VAL A 317 -4.47 -7.62 3.65
CA VAL A 317 -5.23 -8.58 4.46
C VAL A 317 -4.36 -9.04 5.62
N TYR A 318 -4.94 -9.01 6.82
CA TYR A 318 -4.33 -9.59 8.01
C TYR A 318 -5.21 -10.70 8.56
N VAL A 319 -4.64 -11.89 8.72
CA VAL A 319 -5.33 -13.07 9.23
C VAL A 319 -4.69 -13.48 10.55
N ASP A 320 -5.46 -13.46 11.62
CA ASP A 320 -5.04 -13.93 12.95
C ASP A 320 -5.64 -15.31 13.21
N VAL A 321 -4.81 -16.35 13.12
CA VAL A 321 -5.19 -17.76 13.27
C VAL A 321 -4.92 -18.18 14.72
N GLY A 322 -5.99 -18.42 15.49
CA GLY A 322 -5.92 -18.55 16.95
C GLY A 322 -5.87 -17.17 17.61
N ALA A 323 -6.84 -16.32 17.27
CA ALA A 323 -6.80 -14.90 17.59
C ALA A 323 -7.00 -14.60 19.08
N ARG A 324 -7.64 -15.48 19.85
CA ARG A 324 -7.99 -15.31 21.26
C ARG A 324 -8.78 -14.01 21.50
N SER A 325 -8.28 -13.09 22.32
CA SER A 325 -8.94 -11.79 22.57
C SER A 325 -8.46 -10.73 21.56
N TYR A 326 -9.26 -9.68 21.32
CA TYR A 326 -8.83 -8.59 20.42
C TYR A 326 -7.51 -7.96 20.89
N GLY A 327 -7.23 -7.95 22.20
CA GLY A 327 -6.00 -7.44 22.77
C GLY A 327 -4.76 -8.32 22.61
N SER A 328 -4.88 -9.58 22.17
CA SER A 328 -3.75 -10.52 22.06
C SER A 328 -2.73 -10.05 21.00
N SER A 329 -3.22 -9.77 19.79
CA SER A 329 -2.41 -9.43 18.63
C SER A 329 -3.03 -8.31 17.80
N ILE A 330 -4.29 -8.47 17.34
CA ILE A 330 -4.98 -7.52 16.46
C ILE A 330 -4.95 -6.09 17.04
N GLY A 331 -5.46 -5.91 18.26
CA GLY A 331 -5.58 -4.62 18.95
C GLY A 331 -4.31 -4.13 19.61
N SER A 332 -3.30 -5.00 19.74
CA SER A 332 -2.01 -4.74 20.38
C SER A 332 -0.91 -4.57 19.32
N TRP A 333 -0.08 -5.58 19.08
CA TRP A 333 1.07 -5.52 18.19
C TRP A 333 0.67 -5.16 16.75
N PHE A 334 -0.30 -5.85 16.15
CA PHE A 334 -0.63 -5.62 14.75
C PHE A 334 -1.10 -4.18 14.55
N LYS A 335 -2.10 -3.71 15.31
CA LYS A 335 -2.60 -2.34 15.20
C LYS A 335 -1.56 -1.28 15.54
N LYS A 336 -0.80 -1.45 16.64
CA LYS A 336 0.06 -0.40 17.20
C LYS A 336 1.49 -0.38 16.63
N GLN A 337 2.01 -1.51 16.16
CA GLN A 337 3.43 -1.67 15.83
C GLN A 337 3.69 -2.14 14.40
N TYR A 338 2.84 -2.99 13.81
CA TYR A 338 3.06 -3.47 12.44
C TYR A 338 3.07 -2.28 11.43
N PRO A 339 4.13 -2.12 10.61
CA PRO A 339 4.26 -0.98 9.70
C PRO A 339 3.36 -1.15 8.47
N LYS A 340 2.26 -0.39 8.40
CA LYS A 340 1.22 -0.57 7.36
C LYS A 340 1.39 0.29 6.12
N GLN A 341 2.43 1.14 6.04
CA GLN A 341 2.60 2.15 4.97
C GLN A 341 1.33 2.99 4.69
N ASN A 342 0.59 3.35 5.75
CA ASN A 342 -0.69 4.07 5.67
C ASN A 342 -1.78 3.34 4.86
N LYS A 343 -1.71 2.00 4.75
CA LYS A 343 -2.73 1.16 4.12
C LYS A 343 -3.75 0.66 5.14
N THR A 344 -4.98 0.51 4.70
CA THR A 344 -6.06 -0.09 5.48
C THR A 344 -6.09 -1.58 5.22
N PHE A 345 -6.08 -2.37 6.30
CA PHE A 345 -6.11 -3.83 6.22
C PHE A 345 -7.52 -4.36 6.50
N ASP A 346 -7.96 -5.32 5.69
CA ASP A 346 -9.07 -6.20 6.00
C ASP A 346 -8.58 -7.22 7.04
N VAL A 347 -9.17 -7.20 8.23
CA VAL A 347 -8.71 -8.01 9.37
C VAL A 347 -9.67 -9.16 9.64
N TYR A 348 -9.15 -10.39 9.63
CA TYR A 348 -9.86 -11.61 9.96
C TYR A 348 -9.31 -12.18 11.28
N ALA A 349 -10.22 -12.47 12.22
CA ALA A 349 -9.92 -13.19 13.45
C ALA A 349 -10.53 -14.59 13.35
N ILE A 350 -9.70 -15.63 13.44
CA ILE A 350 -10.15 -17.02 13.50
C ILE A 350 -10.02 -17.47 14.94
N GLU A 351 -11.16 -17.73 15.59
CA GLU A 351 -11.21 -18.06 17.01
C GLU A 351 -12.32 -19.07 17.30
N ALA A 352 -11.94 -20.22 17.86
CA ALA A 352 -12.85 -21.33 18.12
C ALA A 352 -13.56 -21.21 19.48
N ASP A 353 -12.93 -20.63 20.49
CA ASP A 353 -13.47 -20.50 21.83
C ASP A 353 -14.51 -19.37 21.90
N LYS A 354 -15.75 -19.78 22.17
CA LYS A 354 -16.92 -18.90 22.26
C LYS A 354 -16.75 -17.80 23.30
N ALA A 355 -15.88 -17.99 24.30
CA ALA A 355 -15.58 -16.99 25.32
C ALA A 355 -15.11 -15.65 24.73
N PHE A 356 -14.49 -15.65 23.55
CA PHE A 356 -13.95 -14.44 22.91
C PHE A 356 -14.86 -13.85 21.82
N HIS A 357 -15.89 -14.57 21.37
CA HIS A 357 -16.70 -14.16 20.22
C HIS A 357 -17.42 -12.83 20.42
N GLU A 358 -17.94 -12.58 21.63
CA GLU A 358 -18.66 -11.32 21.92
C GLU A 358 -17.75 -10.10 21.79
N GLU A 359 -16.47 -10.22 22.14
CA GLU A 359 -15.51 -9.12 21.99
C GLU A 359 -15.37 -8.69 20.51
N TYR A 360 -15.26 -9.67 19.61
CA TYR A 360 -15.21 -9.37 18.17
C TYR A 360 -16.55 -8.94 17.58
N ARG A 361 -17.67 -9.43 18.12
CA ARG A 361 -19.02 -8.97 17.71
C ARG A 361 -19.17 -7.47 17.93
N LEU A 362 -18.64 -6.95 19.05
CA LEU A 362 -18.58 -5.51 19.35
C LEU A 362 -17.60 -4.74 18.42
N LYS A 363 -16.66 -5.43 17.77
CA LYS A 363 -15.68 -4.85 16.83
C LYS A 363 -15.97 -5.16 15.36
N LYS A 364 -17.15 -5.69 15.01
CA LYS A 364 -17.53 -6.16 13.66
C LYS A 364 -17.30 -5.16 12.52
N LYS A 365 -17.27 -3.85 12.80
CA LYS A 365 -16.99 -2.80 11.81
C LYS A 365 -15.51 -2.73 11.40
N LYS A 366 -14.62 -3.41 12.12
CA LYS A 366 -13.16 -3.35 11.95
C LYS A 366 -12.52 -4.73 11.78
N VAL A 367 -13.18 -5.78 12.23
CA VAL A 367 -12.66 -7.16 12.25
C VAL A 367 -13.79 -8.10 11.86
N THR A 368 -13.51 -9.02 10.94
CA THR A 368 -14.38 -10.13 10.58
C THR A 368 -14.01 -11.34 11.44
N LEU A 369 -14.94 -11.78 12.29
CA LEU A 369 -14.76 -13.00 13.08
C LEU A 369 -15.16 -14.23 12.25
N LEU A 370 -14.29 -15.24 12.25
CA LEU A 370 -14.57 -16.60 11.82
C LEU A 370 -14.63 -17.47 13.10
N PRO A 371 -15.84 -17.78 13.60
CA PRO A 371 -16.04 -18.44 14.89
C PRO A 371 -15.82 -19.96 14.79
N TYR A 372 -14.69 -20.36 14.22
CA TYR A 372 -14.34 -21.74 13.87
C TYR A 372 -12.88 -22.02 14.19
N ALA A 373 -12.53 -23.31 14.33
CA ALA A 373 -11.13 -23.73 14.34
C ALA A 373 -10.58 -23.80 12.91
N ALA A 374 -9.45 -23.14 12.66
CA ALA A 374 -8.69 -23.41 11.44
C ALA A 374 -8.25 -24.87 11.43
N TRP A 375 -8.62 -25.60 10.38
CA TRP A 375 -8.35 -27.02 10.26
C TRP A 375 -8.05 -27.45 8.83
N VAL A 376 -7.72 -28.73 8.63
CA VAL A 376 -7.36 -29.29 7.33
C VAL A 376 -8.57 -29.65 6.46
N ARG A 377 -9.76 -29.71 7.05
CA ARG A 377 -11.05 -29.97 6.38
C ARG A 377 -12.23 -29.50 7.24
N ASN A 378 -13.42 -29.44 6.65
CA ASN A 378 -14.65 -29.17 7.39
C ASN A 378 -15.06 -30.41 8.19
N GLU A 379 -14.98 -30.37 9.52
CA GLU A 379 -15.47 -31.43 10.40
C GLU A 379 -15.72 -30.93 11.83
N SER A 380 -16.51 -31.67 12.62
CA SER A 380 -16.62 -31.45 14.07
C SER A 380 -15.33 -31.89 14.76
N LEU A 381 -14.84 -31.06 15.67
CA LEU A 381 -13.62 -31.28 16.43
C LEU A 381 -13.92 -31.18 17.93
N MET A 382 -13.05 -31.79 18.74
CA MET A 382 -13.11 -31.66 20.18
C MET A 382 -12.09 -30.62 20.63
N PHE A 383 -12.53 -29.63 21.39
CA PHE A 383 -11.70 -28.56 21.92
C PHE A 383 -11.51 -28.74 23.41
N GLU A 384 -10.29 -29.08 23.81
CA GLU A 384 -9.93 -29.28 25.21
C GLU A 384 -9.39 -27.98 25.79
N ILE A 385 -10.06 -27.45 26.82
CA ILE A 385 -9.61 -26.26 27.54
C ILE A 385 -9.04 -26.73 28.87
N ASN A 386 -7.72 -26.57 29.01
CA ASN A 386 -7.06 -26.83 30.28
C ASN A 386 -7.50 -25.76 31.30
N ARG A 387 -8.30 -26.17 32.29
CA ARG A 387 -8.62 -25.36 33.47
C ARG A 387 -7.63 -25.70 34.59
N ASP A 388 -7.13 -24.70 35.32
CA ASP A 388 -6.36 -24.93 36.54
C ASP A 388 -7.21 -25.69 37.57
N PRO A 389 -6.81 -26.89 38.01
CA PRO A 389 -7.57 -27.63 39.01
C PRO A 389 -7.51 -26.91 40.36
N GLY A 390 -8.68 -26.52 40.89
CA GLY A 390 -8.81 -25.96 42.24
C GLY A 390 -9.27 -24.50 42.34
N LYS A 391 -9.57 -23.82 41.22
CA LYS A 391 -10.24 -22.51 41.26
C LYS A 391 -11.60 -22.60 40.57
N GLU A 392 -12.67 -22.46 41.34
CA GLU A 392 -13.93 -21.94 40.82
C GLU A 392 -13.67 -20.48 40.46
N VAL A 393 -13.29 -20.24 39.20
CA VAL A 393 -13.19 -18.89 38.67
C VAL A 393 -14.55 -18.59 38.05
N GLU A 394 -15.14 -17.45 38.43
CA GLU A 394 -16.32 -16.90 37.76
C GLU A 394 -16.09 -16.91 36.24
N GLU A 395 -17.12 -17.24 35.45
CA GLU A 395 -17.06 -17.39 33.98
C GLU A 395 -16.44 -16.19 33.24
N ASP A 396 -16.33 -15.03 33.88
CA ASP A 396 -15.90 -13.76 33.30
C ASP A 396 -14.39 -13.48 33.30
N ASP A 397 -13.54 -14.27 33.98
CA ASP A 397 -12.10 -13.97 34.02
C ASP A 397 -11.34 -14.57 32.82
N LYS A 398 -11.61 -14.05 31.63
CA LYS A 398 -11.03 -14.48 30.33
C LYS A 398 -9.49 -14.49 30.30
N ALA A 399 -8.85 -13.73 31.19
CA ALA A 399 -7.39 -13.69 31.34
C ALA A 399 -6.81 -14.97 31.99
N LYS A 400 -7.62 -15.71 32.77
CA LYS A 400 -7.23 -16.95 33.46
C LYS A 400 -7.65 -18.23 32.73
N ARG A 401 -8.40 -18.11 31.63
CA ARG A 401 -8.81 -19.24 30.79
C ARG A 401 -7.60 -19.75 29.99
N GLY A 402 -7.30 -21.05 30.10
CA GLY A 402 -6.19 -21.69 29.40
C GLY A 402 -6.39 -21.69 27.88
N MET A 403 -5.27 -21.81 27.14
CA MET A 403 -5.30 -21.96 25.68
C MET A 403 -5.90 -23.33 25.34
N GLY A 404 -6.91 -23.35 24.50
CA GLY A 404 -7.60 -24.59 24.15
C GLY A 404 -6.94 -25.31 22.98
N ARG A 405 -6.98 -26.64 23.01
CA ARG A 405 -6.33 -27.51 22.04
C ARG A 405 -7.34 -28.34 21.26
N ILE A 406 -7.13 -28.44 19.96
CA ILE A 406 -7.91 -29.29 19.08
C ILE A 406 -7.44 -30.74 19.21
N GLN A 407 -8.38 -31.66 19.44
CA GLN A 407 -8.16 -33.09 19.33
C GLN A 407 -9.06 -33.71 18.23
N PRO A 408 -8.53 -34.62 17.39
CA PRO A 408 -9.36 -35.44 16.51
C PRO A 408 -10.32 -36.32 17.32
N ALA A 409 -11.57 -36.45 16.88
CA ALA A 409 -12.62 -37.19 17.60
C ALA A 409 -12.31 -38.67 17.92
N LYS A 410 -11.26 -39.27 17.32
CA LYS A 410 -10.90 -40.68 17.45
C LYS A 410 -10.06 -41.05 18.69
N ASN A 411 -9.58 -40.08 19.49
CA ASN A 411 -8.64 -40.33 20.59
C ASN A 411 -9.28 -40.42 22.00
N LEU A 412 -10.59 -40.60 22.10
CA LEU A 412 -11.35 -40.54 23.38
C LEU A 412 -11.44 -41.87 24.15
N HIS A 413 -10.43 -42.74 24.05
CA HIS A 413 -10.33 -43.93 24.90
C HIS A 413 -9.02 -43.95 25.67
N GLY A 414 -9.04 -43.36 26.87
CA GLY A 414 -8.09 -43.69 27.93
C GLY A 414 -7.75 -42.54 28.87
N GLY A 415 -8.09 -42.71 30.16
CA GLY A 415 -7.40 -42.04 31.27
C GLY A 415 -8.24 -41.01 32.02
N GLY A 416 -8.85 -41.42 33.14
CA GLY A 416 -9.59 -40.55 34.03
C GLY A 416 -8.73 -39.54 34.81
N GLY A 417 -9.39 -38.54 35.39
CA GLY A 417 -8.88 -37.87 36.60
C GLY A 417 -8.82 -36.35 36.63
N SER A 418 -9.16 -35.58 35.58
CA SER A 418 -9.27 -34.12 35.68
C SER A 418 -10.51 -33.59 34.95
N LYS A 419 -11.21 -32.60 35.53
CA LYS A 419 -12.34 -31.88 34.92
C LYS A 419 -11.85 -31.10 33.68
N ARG A 420 -11.62 -31.79 32.56
CA ARG A 420 -11.31 -31.20 31.26
C ARG A 420 -12.62 -30.75 30.63
N GLU A 421 -12.77 -29.45 30.40
CA GLU A 421 -13.89 -28.93 29.62
C GLU A 421 -13.61 -29.26 28.15
N VAL A 422 -14.33 -30.25 27.62
CA VAL A 422 -14.25 -30.64 26.21
C VAL A 422 -15.49 -30.09 25.53
N ASN A 423 -15.30 -29.10 24.67
CA ASN A 423 -16.37 -28.49 23.89
C ASN A 423 -16.31 -29.00 22.45
N GLU A 424 -17.45 -29.42 21.90
CA GLU A 424 -17.55 -29.65 20.46
C GLU A 424 -17.50 -28.30 19.74
N ILE A 425 -16.55 -28.18 18.80
CA ILE A 425 -16.36 -27.01 17.96
C ILE A 425 -16.35 -27.41 16.50
N GLN A 426 -16.62 -26.45 15.63
CA GLN A 426 -16.56 -26.68 14.19
C GLN A 426 -15.18 -26.29 13.65
N GLY A 427 -14.51 -27.24 13.01
CA GLY A 427 -13.35 -27.00 12.16
C GLY A 427 -13.77 -26.67 10.73
N PHE A 428 -12.99 -25.82 10.06
CA PHE A 428 -13.14 -25.54 8.63
C PHE A 428 -11.82 -25.71 7.88
N ASP A 429 -11.90 -26.02 6.58
CA ASP A 429 -10.74 -26.09 5.70
C ASP A 429 -10.15 -24.69 5.52
N PHE A 430 -9.08 -24.41 6.27
CA PHE A 430 -8.43 -23.11 6.28
C PHE A 430 -7.80 -22.79 4.91
N ALA A 431 -7.25 -23.79 4.22
CA ALA A 431 -6.58 -23.59 2.95
C ALA A 431 -7.59 -23.21 1.85
N GLU A 432 -8.72 -23.90 1.78
CA GLU A 432 -9.78 -23.58 0.83
C GLU A 432 -10.44 -22.23 1.13
N TRP A 433 -10.64 -21.91 2.41
CA TRP A 433 -11.11 -20.58 2.80
C TRP A 433 -10.15 -19.48 2.33
N LEU A 434 -8.84 -19.65 2.56
CA LEU A 434 -7.84 -18.66 2.15
C LEU A 434 -7.88 -18.44 0.64
N LYS A 435 -7.90 -19.52 -0.16
CA LYS A 435 -8.01 -19.46 -1.63
C LYS A 435 -9.30 -18.80 -2.12
N SER A 436 -10.38 -18.90 -1.36
CA SER A 436 -11.65 -18.22 -1.69
C SER A 436 -11.68 -16.74 -1.28
N THR A 437 -10.77 -16.29 -0.40
CA THR A 437 -10.82 -14.97 0.23
C THR A 437 -9.83 -13.97 -0.37
N VAL A 438 -8.65 -14.46 -0.78
CA VAL A 438 -7.54 -13.63 -1.29
C VAL A 438 -7.02 -14.16 -2.62
N THR A 439 -6.29 -13.30 -3.33
CA THR A 439 -5.65 -13.59 -4.61
C THR A 439 -4.15 -13.29 -4.55
N GLU A 440 -3.37 -13.76 -5.52
CA GLU A 440 -1.92 -13.48 -5.63
C GLU A 440 -1.56 -11.98 -5.71
N ARG A 441 -2.56 -11.13 -6.04
CA ARG A 441 -2.42 -9.67 -6.15
C ARG A 441 -2.67 -8.94 -4.83
N ASP A 442 -3.20 -9.63 -3.83
CA ASP A 442 -3.39 -9.09 -2.49
C ASP A 442 -2.09 -9.20 -1.68
N PHE A 443 -1.93 -8.34 -0.67
CA PHE A 443 -0.85 -8.41 0.29
C PHE A 443 -1.34 -9.09 1.56
N VAL A 444 -0.81 -10.26 1.89
CA VAL A 444 -1.35 -11.10 2.98
C VAL A 444 -0.32 -11.30 4.08
N VAL A 445 -0.71 -10.87 5.28
CA VAL A 445 0.05 -11.06 6.52
C VAL A 445 -0.73 -12.01 7.42
N MET A 446 -0.06 -13.03 7.97
CA MET A 446 -0.71 -14.00 8.84
C MET A 446 0.04 -14.12 10.17
N LYS A 447 -0.70 -14.11 11.29
CA LYS A 447 -0.21 -14.60 12.59
C LYS A 447 -0.86 -15.95 12.86
N MET A 448 -0.08 -16.93 13.29
CA MET A 448 -0.58 -18.28 13.60
C MET A 448 -0.06 -18.75 14.95
N ASP A 449 -1.00 -19.18 15.78
CA ASP A 449 -0.78 -19.64 17.15
C ASP A 449 -1.96 -20.54 17.53
N VAL A 450 -1.80 -21.84 17.32
CA VAL A 450 -2.92 -22.80 17.26
C VAL A 450 -2.64 -24.07 18.05
N GLU A 451 -1.83 -23.93 19.11
CA GLU A 451 -1.61 -24.93 20.15
C GLU A 451 -1.25 -26.34 19.60
N GLY A 452 -0.36 -26.42 18.60
CA GLY A 452 0.19 -27.69 18.09
C GLY A 452 -0.31 -28.09 16.70
N THR A 453 -1.40 -27.50 16.23
CA THR A 453 -1.98 -27.82 14.91
C THR A 453 -1.24 -27.16 13.74
N GLU A 454 -0.15 -26.43 14.01
CA GLU A 454 0.72 -25.85 12.99
C GLU A 454 1.28 -26.96 12.06
N PHE A 455 1.52 -28.14 12.62
CA PHE A 455 2.05 -29.31 11.91
C PHE A 455 1.03 -30.05 11.04
N ASP A 456 -0.26 -29.67 11.12
CA ASP A 456 -1.31 -30.14 10.21
C ASP A 456 -1.63 -29.04 9.18
N LEU A 457 -1.77 -27.80 9.65
CA LEU A 457 -2.16 -26.66 8.83
C LEU A 457 -1.09 -26.23 7.84
N ILE A 458 0.18 -26.10 8.26
CA ILE A 458 1.23 -25.64 7.34
C ILE A 458 1.46 -26.65 6.21
N PRO A 459 1.58 -27.97 6.44
CA PRO A 459 1.63 -28.94 5.34
C PRO A 459 0.41 -28.88 4.43
N ARG A 460 -0.80 -28.70 4.98
CA ARG A 460 -2.01 -28.52 4.18
C ARG A 460 -1.94 -27.29 3.26
N LEU A 461 -1.37 -26.17 3.74
CA LEU A 461 -1.16 -24.98 2.92
C LEU A 461 -0.17 -25.23 1.77
N PHE A 462 0.87 -26.04 2.00
CA PHE A 462 1.78 -26.50 0.93
C PHE A 462 1.07 -27.40 -0.07
N ASP A 463 0.38 -28.44 0.41
CA ASP A 463 -0.27 -29.45 -0.43
C ASP A 463 -1.33 -28.86 -1.36
N THR A 464 -1.97 -27.78 -0.95
CA THR A 464 -3.04 -27.09 -1.70
C THR A 464 -2.54 -25.90 -2.53
N GLY A 465 -1.27 -25.52 -2.40
CA GLY A 465 -0.73 -24.29 -2.96
C GLY A 465 -1.23 -23.00 -2.30
N ALA A 466 -2.07 -23.08 -1.26
CA ALA A 466 -2.58 -21.91 -0.55
C ALA A 466 -1.47 -21.09 0.12
N ILE A 467 -0.33 -21.71 0.44
CA ILE A 467 0.84 -21.03 1.01
C ILE A 467 1.37 -19.92 0.10
N CYS A 468 1.19 -20.03 -1.22
CA CYS A 468 1.68 -19.05 -2.20
C CYS A 468 0.94 -17.70 -2.13
N LEU A 469 -0.22 -17.68 -1.47
CA LEU A 469 -1.04 -16.49 -1.27
C LEU A 469 -0.57 -15.66 -0.07
N ILE A 470 0.40 -16.15 0.72
CA ILE A 470 0.85 -15.50 1.95
C ILE A 470 2.21 -14.85 1.71
N ASP A 471 2.33 -13.55 1.97
CA ASP A 471 3.60 -12.82 1.82
C ASP A 471 4.44 -12.85 3.10
N GLU A 472 3.80 -12.74 4.27
CA GLU A 472 4.47 -12.62 5.58
C GLU A 472 3.75 -13.41 6.68
N ILE A 473 4.50 -14.22 7.45
CA ILE A 473 3.99 -15.08 8.52
C ILE A 473 4.71 -14.82 9.85
N PHE A 474 3.93 -14.64 10.91
CA PHE A 474 4.35 -14.66 12.31
C PHE A 474 3.86 -15.95 12.95
N LEU A 475 4.74 -16.93 13.12
CA LEU A 475 4.35 -18.27 13.54
C LEU A 475 4.89 -18.58 14.93
N GLU A 476 3.99 -18.82 15.88
CA GLU A 476 4.32 -19.51 17.12
C GLU A 476 4.21 -21.02 16.90
N CYS A 477 5.35 -21.69 16.90
CA CYS A 477 5.41 -23.13 16.79
C CYS A 477 5.39 -23.77 18.18
N HIS A 478 4.48 -24.73 18.36
CA HIS A 478 4.31 -25.47 19.61
C HIS A 478 5.07 -26.78 19.58
N TYR A 479 5.97 -26.96 20.54
CA TYR A 479 6.88 -28.11 20.62
C TYR A 479 7.14 -28.50 22.08
N ASN A 480 7.71 -29.68 22.27
CA ASN A 480 8.12 -30.24 23.55
C ASN A 480 9.22 -29.37 24.20
N ARG A 481 8.83 -28.42 25.04
CA ARG A 481 9.72 -27.43 25.69
C ARG A 481 10.26 -27.96 27.02
N TRP A 482 11.45 -27.50 27.40
CA TRP A 482 11.98 -27.68 28.77
C TRP A 482 11.03 -27.08 29.81
N GLN A 483 10.75 -27.84 30.87
CA GLN A 483 9.93 -27.34 31.97
C GLN A 483 10.72 -26.37 32.84
N ARG A 484 10.08 -25.26 33.24
CA ARG A 484 10.71 -24.27 34.13
C ARG A 484 10.82 -24.76 35.57
N CYS A 485 9.83 -25.54 36.04
CA CYS A 485 9.79 -26.06 37.41
C CYS A 485 10.87 -27.11 37.67
N CYS A 486 11.27 -27.82 36.61
CA CYS A 486 11.80 -29.17 36.72
C CYS A 486 12.99 -29.30 35.76
N PRO A 487 14.20 -28.89 36.19
CA PRO A 487 15.39 -28.90 35.33
C PRO A 487 15.69 -30.29 34.81
N GLY A 488 15.90 -30.41 33.49
CA GLY A 488 16.15 -31.70 32.83
C GLY A 488 14.89 -32.45 32.38
N GLU A 489 13.71 -31.98 32.76
CA GLU A 489 12.43 -32.54 32.31
C GLU A 489 11.83 -31.69 31.17
N ARG A 490 11.15 -32.36 30.24
CA ARG A 490 10.44 -31.70 29.14
C ARG A 490 8.94 -31.92 29.25
N SER A 491 8.15 -30.95 28.78
CA SER A 491 6.69 -31.01 28.83
C SER A 491 6.15 -32.01 27.80
N ALA A 492 5.40 -33.00 28.29
CA ALA A 492 4.68 -33.95 27.44
C ALA A 492 3.49 -33.32 26.69
N LYS A 493 3.23 -32.01 26.84
CA LYS A 493 2.11 -31.31 26.19
C LYS A 493 2.18 -31.46 24.66
N TYR A 494 3.37 -31.38 24.07
CA TYR A 494 3.56 -31.49 22.63
C TYR A 494 4.58 -32.58 22.30
N GLU A 495 4.35 -33.33 21.23
CA GLU A 495 5.25 -34.42 20.80
C GLU A 495 6.42 -33.90 19.95
N LYS A 496 6.21 -32.79 19.25
CA LYS A 496 7.16 -32.28 18.25
C LYS A 496 8.38 -31.66 18.90
N SER A 497 9.52 -31.74 18.24
CA SER A 497 10.78 -31.14 18.71
C SER A 497 10.97 -29.71 18.18
N TYR A 498 11.87 -28.96 18.81
CA TYR A 498 12.28 -27.65 18.30
C TYR A 498 12.90 -27.74 16.89
N GLY A 499 13.62 -28.82 16.59
CA GLY A 499 14.18 -29.08 15.27
C GLY A 499 13.10 -29.15 14.19
N GLN A 500 11.97 -29.81 14.49
CA GLN A 500 10.84 -29.88 13.56
C GLN A 500 10.18 -28.51 13.32
N CYS A 501 10.13 -27.64 14.33
CA CYS A 501 9.73 -26.24 14.12
C CYS A 501 10.70 -25.50 13.20
N LEU A 502 12.02 -25.70 13.36
CA LEU A 502 13.02 -25.09 12.49
C LEU A 502 12.89 -25.53 11.04
N ASP A 503 12.61 -26.81 10.81
CA ASP A 503 12.38 -27.33 9.46
C ASP A 503 11.14 -26.67 8.84
N LEU A 504 10.07 -26.48 9.62
CA LEU A 504 8.87 -25.75 9.18
C LEU A 504 9.20 -24.31 8.77
N PHE A 505 9.94 -23.57 9.60
CA PHE A 505 10.36 -22.20 9.28
C PHE A 505 11.24 -22.13 8.02
N ARG A 506 12.15 -23.11 7.83
CA ARG A 506 12.99 -23.19 6.63
C ARG A 506 12.17 -23.45 5.38
N SER A 507 11.27 -24.43 5.41
CA SER A 507 10.41 -24.77 4.26
C SER A 507 9.55 -23.58 3.84
N LEU A 508 9.01 -22.82 4.81
CA LEU A 508 8.26 -21.60 4.52
C LEU A 508 9.12 -20.55 3.82
N ARG A 509 10.35 -20.31 4.30
CA ARG A 509 11.29 -19.37 3.65
C ARG A 509 11.71 -19.84 2.25
N GLU A 510 11.94 -21.14 2.06
CA GLU A 510 12.25 -21.73 0.75
C GLU A 510 11.10 -21.56 -0.25
N SER A 511 9.86 -21.52 0.22
CA SER A 511 8.68 -21.18 -0.60
C SER A 511 8.46 -19.70 -0.86
N GLY A 512 9.41 -18.83 -0.47
CA GLY A 512 9.33 -17.40 -0.74
C GLY A 512 8.45 -16.61 0.23
N VAL A 513 7.98 -17.24 1.32
CA VAL A 513 7.24 -16.56 2.38
C VAL A 513 8.21 -15.95 3.37
N LEU A 514 7.98 -14.70 3.77
CA LEU A 514 8.75 -14.06 4.82
C LEU A 514 8.28 -14.54 6.19
N VAL A 515 9.15 -15.16 6.98
CA VAL A 515 8.75 -15.89 8.20
C VAL A 515 9.49 -15.37 9.41
N HIS A 516 8.72 -15.07 10.45
CA HIS A 516 9.16 -14.58 11.74
C HIS A 516 8.80 -15.58 12.84
N GLN A 517 9.80 -15.98 13.63
CA GLN A 517 9.57 -16.81 14.81
C GLN A 517 8.89 -16.00 15.91
N TRP A 518 7.70 -16.43 16.33
CA TRP A 518 6.87 -15.73 17.31
C TRP A 518 6.69 -16.57 18.59
N TRP A 519 6.47 -15.89 19.72
CA TRP A 519 6.19 -16.51 21.03
C TRP A 519 5.24 -15.62 21.82
N GLU A 520 4.30 -16.19 22.56
CA GLU A 520 3.47 -15.39 23.48
C GLU A 520 4.22 -15.05 24.78
N TYR A 521 3.88 -13.88 25.33
CA TYR A 521 4.30 -13.46 26.66
C TYR A 521 3.55 -14.27 27.72
N VAL A 522 4.13 -15.36 28.20
CA VAL A 522 3.67 -15.96 29.46
C VAL A 522 4.32 -15.21 30.63
N GLY A 523 3.69 -14.12 31.06
CA GLY A 523 4.06 -13.41 32.28
C GLY A 523 3.71 -14.25 33.50
N CYS A 524 4.71 -14.73 34.24
CA CYS A 524 4.48 -15.15 35.63
C CYS A 524 4.42 -13.89 36.49
N LEU A 525 3.28 -13.65 37.13
CA LEU A 525 3.21 -12.74 38.27
C LEU A 525 4.15 -13.27 39.37
N THR A 526 5.30 -12.61 39.56
CA THR A 526 6.02 -12.70 40.82
C THR A 526 5.13 -12.09 41.89
N ILE A 527 4.61 -12.92 42.80
CA ILE A 527 3.99 -12.43 44.03
C ILE A 527 5.13 -11.86 44.90
N GLU A 528 5.13 -10.56 45.11
CA GLU A 528 5.95 -9.89 46.10
C GLU A 528 5.62 -10.46 47.48
N ASN A 529 6.46 -11.37 47.99
CA ASN A 529 6.69 -11.60 49.42
C ASN A 529 7.55 -12.87 49.63
N GLY A 530 8.78 -12.89 49.12
CA GLY A 530 9.93 -13.64 49.68
C GLY A 530 9.80 -15.14 50.02
N HIS A 531 8.71 -15.82 49.70
CA HIS A 531 8.46 -17.22 49.99
C HIS A 531 8.15 -17.94 48.68
N SER A 532 9.10 -18.75 48.23
CA SER A 532 8.92 -19.74 47.19
C SER A 532 8.01 -20.85 47.72
N ALA A 533 6.71 -20.64 47.73
CA ALA A 533 5.74 -21.72 47.92
C ALA A 533 5.56 -22.45 46.58
N CYS A 534 6.40 -23.44 46.31
CA CYS A 534 6.09 -24.47 45.33
C CYS A 534 5.06 -25.40 45.97
N TYR A 535 3.77 -25.18 45.69
CA TYR A 535 2.78 -26.23 45.90
C TYR A 535 2.91 -27.24 44.75
N PRO A 536 2.88 -28.56 45.04
CA PRO A 536 2.97 -29.59 44.01
C PRO A 536 1.74 -29.46 43.10
N TYR A 537 1.87 -29.83 41.82
CA TYR A 537 0.85 -29.72 40.77
C TYR A 537 0.75 -28.38 40.01
N ILE A 538 1.89 -27.77 39.68
CA ILE A 538 1.99 -26.92 38.48
C ILE A 538 3.06 -27.53 37.57
N CYS A 539 2.65 -28.56 36.85
CA CYS A 539 3.32 -29.04 35.64
C CYS A 539 2.32 -28.84 34.49
N THR A 540 2.58 -27.83 33.66
CA THR A 540 1.83 -27.52 32.43
C THR A 540 2.21 -28.42 31.26
#